data_AF-A0A7V3A2J0-F1
#
_entry.id   AF-A0A7V3A2J0-F1
#
_cell.length_a   1.000
_cell.length_b   1.000
_cell.length_c   1.000
_cell.angle_alpha   90.00
_cell.angle_beta   90.00
_cell.angle_gamma   90.00
#
_symmetry.space_group_name_H-M   'P 1'
#
loop_
_entity.id
_entity.type
_entity.pdbx_description
1 polymer ?
#
loop_
_entity_poly.entity_id
_entity_poly.type
_entity_poly.pdbx_seq_one_letter_code
_entity_poly.pdbx_strand_id
1 'polypeptide(L)'
;MNKENPMELKERIQEEKKRWEKANLETLWETLLQGREEAVRGALLYFSKTETFKKRFDFLERKYSGKALKSMELYRSIILRFLLNLALDLRSFPAERKLLPLLGEEGVQSYTQRILHSLRTLMETFPEEAAVFTEEIKKTTRARLKAEGITEEREVKRMVDALWGKGIEEYIENLVHEYSKSNLRLAARSALEGTLHTEMGNDYAEFLDSMIRIGGTFVTTNPVLIKLAWDIDPPYWNQQVDHVIRSTFSKKKLASLLEGPEETLAEAIERINALVTTSVVERNCRLLRPIFLLSEGKQGYVSLQVNPKAHSDSDKMVKEAVFMYKELEKRLGGVPNVVIKVPSTQAGLEAAQKLTSRGIGVTVTLTFSLFQSIPFAQVLQKGDALVSYIAIMNGRLAFPVRDELKAKGIEGGVEAARWAGVEVARKAAYRLYSPREKGGLGVDPDKVKIMIASLRIYEDWIPDISELWGIPLITIFPNVRRAYDAHPRPLVPDALQGKTPDEDVEILLKSEIFRQAWWVPENGSMGKPERVLTLDKQDAEAVAAWKPVQETLTQFIGMYQEMSQMVRDRMRGLAKGSSEGKER
;
A
#
# COMPACT_ATOMS: atom_id res chain seq x y z
N MET A 1 -26.29 0.84 4.63
CA MET A 1 -25.62 -0.22 3.86
C MET A 1 -26.13 -1.50 4.47
N ASN A 2 -26.73 -2.38 3.66
CA ASN A 2 -27.17 -3.68 4.18
C ASN A 2 -25.92 -4.43 4.68
N LYS A 3 -26.09 -5.27 5.71
CA LYS A 3 -25.00 -6.13 6.15
C LYS A 3 -24.75 -7.14 5.03
N GLU A 4 -23.62 -7.02 4.34
CA GLU A 4 -23.14 -8.06 3.43
C GLU A 4 -22.32 -9.05 4.24
N ASN A 5 -22.65 -10.34 4.10
CA ASN A 5 -21.90 -11.39 4.78
C ASN A 5 -20.66 -11.81 3.95
N PRO A 6 -19.70 -12.55 4.52
CA PRO A 6 -18.50 -12.97 3.80
C PRO A 6 -18.75 -13.80 2.53
N MET A 7 -19.84 -14.57 2.45
CA MET A 7 -20.15 -15.39 1.28
C MET A 7 -20.60 -14.51 0.11
N GLU A 8 -21.49 -13.55 0.35
CA GLU A 8 -21.96 -12.60 -0.67
C GLU A 8 -20.79 -11.79 -1.26
N LEU A 9 -19.85 -11.35 -0.41
CA LEU A 9 -18.64 -10.67 -0.86
C LEU A 9 -17.80 -11.56 -1.80
N LYS A 10 -17.59 -12.83 -1.43
CA LYS A 10 -16.83 -13.79 -2.25
C LYS A 10 -17.53 -14.08 -3.57
N GLU A 11 -18.85 -14.23 -3.59
CA GLU A 11 -19.63 -14.45 -4.81
C GLU A 11 -19.45 -13.29 -5.80
N ARG A 12 -19.59 -12.04 -5.33
CA ARG A 12 -19.37 -10.84 -6.15
C ARG A 12 -17.93 -10.75 -6.69
N ILE A 13 -16.94 -11.14 -5.89
CA ILE A 13 -15.53 -11.22 -6.32
C ILE A 13 -15.36 -12.28 -7.42
N GLN A 14 -15.94 -13.47 -7.24
CA GLN A 14 -15.88 -14.55 -8.23
C GLN A 14 -16.62 -14.19 -9.52
N GLU A 15 -17.74 -13.48 -9.45
CA GLU A 15 -18.45 -12.96 -10.62
C GLU A 15 -17.59 -11.99 -11.43
N GLU A 16 -16.90 -11.06 -10.76
CA GLU A 16 -15.96 -10.16 -11.44
C GLU A 16 -14.79 -10.90 -12.07
N LYS A 17 -14.19 -11.86 -11.35
CA LYS A 17 -13.15 -12.74 -11.91
C LYS A 17 -13.64 -13.44 -13.19
N LYS A 18 -14.84 -14.03 -13.16
CA LYS A 18 -15.46 -14.69 -14.33
C LYS A 18 -15.68 -13.74 -15.50
N ARG A 19 -16.03 -12.46 -15.24
CA ARG A 19 -16.14 -11.43 -16.30
C ARG A 19 -14.80 -11.23 -17.02
N TRP A 20 -13.68 -11.17 -16.30
CA TRP A 20 -12.36 -11.05 -16.90
C TRP A 20 -11.90 -12.32 -17.62
N GLU A 21 -12.21 -13.50 -17.09
CA GLU A 21 -11.93 -14.77 -17.77
C GLU A 21 -12.68 -14.89 -19.10
N LYS A 22 -13.90 -14.32 -19.18
CA LYS A 22 -14.75 -14.31 -20.39
C LYS A 22 -14.64 -13.04 -21.24
N ALA A 23 -13.80 -12.08 -20.86
CA ALA A 23 -13.65 -10.83 -21.60
C ALA A 23 -13.30 -11.11 -23.06
N ASN A 24 -14.13 -10.61 -23.98
CA ASN A 24 -13.92 -10.77 -25.41
C ASN A 24 -12.80 -9.84 -25.91
N LEU A 25 -12.36 -10.07 -27.15
CA LEU A 25 -11.21 -9.40 -27.73
C LEU A 25 -11.42 -7.88 -27.87
N GLU A 26 -12.57 -7.43 -28.38
CA GLU A 26 -12.84 -6.00 -28.55
C GLU A 26 -12.97 -5.27 -27.21
N THR A 27 -13.58 -5.89 -26.20
CA THR A 27 -13.65 -5.33 -24.84
C THR A 27 -12.25 -5.07 -24.25
N LEU A 28 -11.28 -5.96 -24.50
CA LEU A 28 -9.91 -5.74 -24.05
C LEU A 28 -9.25 -4.56 -24.78
N TRP A 29 -9.51 -4.43 -26.08
CA TRP A 29 -9.02 -3.30 -26.86
C TRP A 29 -9.62 -1.96 -26.41
N GLU A 30 -10.94 -1.88 -26.26
CA GLU A 30 -11.62 -0.69 -25.73
C GLU A 30 -11.14 -0.32 -24.33
N THR A 31 -10.95 -1.33 -23.46
CA THR A 31 -10.40 -1.13 -22.11
C THR A 31 -8.98 -0.56 -22.17
N LEU A 32 -8.14 -1.04 -23.09
CA LEU A 32 -6.81 -0.47 -23.31
C LEU A 32 -6.90 0.99 -23.73
N LEU A 33 -7.73 1.32 -24.72
CA LEU A 33 -7.87 2.69 -25.23
C LEU A 33 -8.44 3.68 -24.19
N GLN A 34 -9.14 3.19 -23.17
CA GLN A 34 -9.59 3.98 -22.01
C GLN A 34 -8.46 4.27 -21.00
N GLY A 35 -7.23 3.84 -21.26
CA GLY A 35 -6.09 4.01 -20.35
C GLY A 35 -6.17 3.09 -19.12
N ARG A 36 -6.81 1.91 -19.27
CA ARG A 36 -6.83 0.86 -18.24
C ARG A 36 -5.92 -0.30 -18.62
N GLU A 37 -4.67 0.00 -18.95
CA GLU A 37 -3.69 -0.99 -19.36
C GLU A 37 -3.39 -2.03 -18.27
N GLU A 38 -3.53 -1.67 -16.99
CA GLU A 38 -3.38 -2.59 -15.86
C GLU A 38 -4.43 -3.70 -15.88
N ALA A 39 -5.65 -3.38 -16.27
CA ALA A 39 -6.73 -4.35 -16.38
C ALA A 39 -6.48 -5.32 -17.54
N VAL A 40 -5.98 -4.82 -18.68
CA VAL A 40 -5.65 -5.65 -19.85
C VAL A 40 -4.45 -6.55 -19.58
N ARG A 41 -3.38 -6.02 -18.95
CA ARG A 41 -2.26 -6.86 -18.45
C ARG A 41 -2.77 -7.91 -17.48
N GLY A 42 -3.66 -7.53 -16.56
CA GLY A 42 -4.28 -8.47 -15.63
C GLY A 42 -5.05 -9.59 -16.32
N ALA A 43 -5.85 -9.27 -17.34
CA ALA A 43 -6.58 -10.25 -18.13
C ALA A 43 -5.65 -11.23 -18.86
N LEU A 44 -4.54 -10.75 -19.41
CA LEU A 44 -3.53 -11.58 -20.06
C LEU A 44 -2.81 -12.48 -19.06
N LEU A 45 -2.21 -11.93 -18.02
CA LEU A 45 -1.34 -12.64 -17.08
C LEU A 45 -2.09 -13.58 -16.14
N TYR A 46 -3.26 -13.15 -15.65
CA TYR A 46 -3.96 -13.80 -14.54
C TYR A 46 -5.28 -14.45 -14.93
N PHE A 47 -5.96 -14.00 -16.00
CA PHE A 47 -7.29 -14.50 -16.38
C PHE A 47 -7.32 -15.15 -17.77
N SER A 48 -6.19 -15.71 -18.19
CA SER A 48 -6.08 -16.47 -19.43
C SER A 48 -5.59 -17.89 -19.17
N LYS A 49 -6.07 -18.83 -20.00
CA LYS A 49 -5.42 -20.13 -20.23
C LYS A 49 -4.49 -19.99 -21.45
N THR A 50 -3.60 -20.96 -21.69
CA THR A 50 -2.62 -20.94 -22.80
C THR A 50 -3.21 -20.48 -24.14
N GLU A 51 -4.28 -21.12 -24.62
CA GLU A 51 -4.90 -20.78 -25.90
C GLU A 51 -5.61 -19.41 -25.88
N THR A 52 -6.22 -19.06 -24.75
CA THR A 52 -6.87 -17.75 -24.57
C THR A 52 -5.85 -16.62 -24.56
N PHE A 53 -4.70 -16.83 -23.90
CA PHE A 53 -3.60 -15.87 -23.86
C PHE A 53 -3.11 -15.59 -25.28
N LYS A 54 -2.79 -16.65 -26.05
CA LYS A 54 -2.35 -16.55 -27.44
C LYS A 54 -3.34 -15.75 -28.29
N LYS A 55 -4.62 -16.11 -28.26
CA LYS A 55 -5.69 -15.42 -29.00
C LYS A 55 -5.80 -13.94 -28.65
N ARG A 56 -5.76 -13.61 -27.34
CA ARG A 56 -5.84 -12.23 -26.85
C ARG A 56 -4.61 -11.42 -27.25
N PHE A 57 -3.42 -11.99 -27.06
CA PHE A 57 -2.16 -11.36 -27.44
C PHE A 57 -2.09 -11.08 -28.94
N ASP A 58 -2.31 -12.09 -29.78
CA ASP A 58 -2.24 -11.98 -31.24
C ASP A 58 -3.25 -10.96 -31.79
N PHE A 59 -4.43 -10.87 -31.16
CA PHE A 59 -5.43 -9.87 -31.52
C PHE A 59 -4.98 -8.45 -31.18
N LEU A 60 -4.52 -8.22 -29.95
CA LEU A 60 -4.05 -6.91 -29.52
C LEU A 60 -2.85 -6.47 -30.37
N GLU A 61 -1.90 -7.37 -30.62
CA GLU A 61 -0.73 -7.11 -31.46
C GLU A 61 -1.11 -6.64 -32.86
N ARG A 62 -2.10 -7.27 -33.50
CA ARG A 62 -2.60 -6.80 -34.80
C ARG A 62 -3.22 -5.40 -34.75
N LYS A 63 -3.87 -5.01 -33.65
CA LYS A 63 -4.51 -3.68 -33.50
C LYS A 63 -3.46 -2.57 -33.36
N TYR A 64 -2.36 -2.85 -32.68
CA TYR A 64 -1.21 -1.94 -32.60
C TYR A 64 -0.06 -2.32 -33.55
N SER A 65 -0.36 -2.92 -34.70
CA SER A 65 0.62 -3.14 -35.76
C SER A 65 0.18 -2.51 -37.08
N GLY A 66 1.15 -2.06 -37.88
CA GLY A 66 0.92 -1.59 -39.26
C GLY A 66 0.20 -0.24 -39.37
N LYS A 67 -0.57 -0.07 -40.47
CA LYS A 67 -1.14 1.24 -40.86
C LYS A 67 -2.20 1.79 -39.88
N ALA A 68 -2.84 0.92 -39.08
CA ALA A 68 -3.93 1.30 -38.17
C ALA A 68 -3.50 2.31 -37.10
N LEU A 69 -2.23 2.28 -36.66
CA LEU A 69 -1.67 3.20 -35.66
C LEU A 69 -1.44 4.63 -36.17
N LYS A 70 -1.28 4.80 -37.48
CA LYS A 70 -1.03 6.13 -38.06
C LYS A 70 -2.18 7.11 -37.81
N SER A 71 -3.39 6.61 -37.60
CA SER A 71 -4.57 7.42 -37.26
C SER A 71 -4.91 7.46 -35.76
N MET A 72 -4.05 6.92 -34.87
CA MET A 72 -4.34 6.76 -33.44
C MET A 72 -3.41 7.54 -32.51
N GLU A 73 -3.04 8.78 -32.88
CA GLU A 73 -2.07 9.62 -32.15
C GLU A 73 -2.36 9.70 -30.63
N LEU A 74 -3.60 9.96 -30.25
CA LEU A 74 -4.05 10.05 -28.85
C LEU A 74 -3.81 8.79 -28.02
N TYR A 75 -3.69 7.61 -28.66
CA TYR A 75 -3.58 6.32 -27.99
C TYR A 75 -2.15 5.74 -28.01
N ARG A 76 -1.22 6.33 -28.77
CA ARG A 76 0.16 5.82 -28.90
C ARG A 76 0.87 5.75 -27.55
N SER A 77 0.72 6.78 -26.72
CA SER A 77 1.33 6.82 -25.38
C SER A 77 0.81 5.70 -24.46
N ILE A 78 -0.49 5.39 -24.55
CA ILE A 78 -1.12 4.30 -23.80
C ILE A 78 -0.56 2.95 -24.24
N ILE A 79 -0.40 2.75 -25.55
CA ILE A 79 0.15 1.51 -26.11
C ILE A 79 1.62 1.33 -25.72
N LEU A 80 2.43 2.39 -25.78
CA LEU A 80 3.84 2.36 -25.34
C LEU A 80 3.94 1.96 -23.86
N ARG A 81 3.13 2.59 -22.98
CA ARG A 81 3.05 2.22 -21.55
C ARG A 81 2.59 0.77 -21.35
N PHE A 82 1.60 0.32 -22.10
CA PHE A 82 1.11 -1.06 -22.04
C PHE A 82 2.21 -2.07 -22.40
N LEU A 83 2.92 -1.85 -23.51
CA LEU A 83 3.99 -2.74 -23.98
C LEU A 83 5.18 -2.77 -23.01
N LEU A 84 5.63 -1.61 -22.52
CA LEU A 84 6.69 -1.53 -21.51
C LEU A 84 6.31 -2.33 -20.26
N ASN A 85 5.13 -2.08 -19.70
CA ASN A 85 4.70 -2.72 -18.46
C ASN A 85 4.44 -4.23 -18.67
N LEU A 86 3.90 -4.64 -19.82
CA LEU A 86 3.70 -6.06 -20.13
C LEU A 86 5.04 -6.80 -20.31
N ALA A 87 6.04 -6.18 -20.94
CA ALA A 87 7.39 -6.75 -21.05
C ALA A 87 8.03 -6.93 -19.67
N LEU A 88 7.91 -5.93 -18.78
CA LEU A 88 8.42 -6.03 -17.42
C LEU A 88 7.70 -7.12 -16.62
N ASP A 89 6.38 -7.23 -16.71
CA ASP A 89 5.60 -8.23 -15.98
C ASP A 89 5.90 -9.66 -16.44
N LEU A 90 6.03 -9.88 -17.75
CA LEU A 90 6.36 -11.20 -18.32
C LEU A 90 7.74 -11.69 -17.86
N ARG A 91 8.66 -10.77 -17.60
CA ARG A 91 10.03 -11.07 -17.17
C ARG A 91 10.24 -10.97 -15.65
N SER A 92 9.17 -10.81 -14.87
CA SER A 92 9.24 -10.65 -13.42
C SER A 92 8.21 -11.52 -12.69
N PHE A 93 8.02 -11.31 -11.38
CA PHE A 93 7.19 -12.19 -10.54
C PHE A 93 5.73 -12.38 -11.00
N PRO A 94 5.03 -11.40 -11.61
CA PRO A 94 3.67 -11.58 -12.12
C PRO A 94 3.50 -12.80 -13.04
N ALA A 95 4.48 -13.07 -13.90
CA ALA A 95 4.46 -14.24 -14.76
C ALA A 95 4.55 -15.55 -13.98
N GLU A 96 5.39 -15.61 -12.94
CA GLU A 96 5.63 -16.80 -12.12
C GLU A 96 4.34 -17.33 -11.45
N ARG A 97 3.42 -16.43 -11.06
CA ARG A 97 2.18 -16.80 -10.36
C ARG A 97 1.24 -17.70 -11.16
N LYS A 98 1.17 -17.53 -12.48
CA LYS A 98 0.18 -18.26 -13.31
C LYS A 98 0.65 -18.50 -14.73
N LEU A 99 1.24 -17.50 -15.37
CA LEU A 99 1.48 -17.57 -16.81
C LEU A 99 2.70 -18.43 -17.17
N LEU A 100 3.79 -18.33 -16.40
CA LEU A 100 5.01 -19.12 -16.63
C LEU A 100 4.73 -20.62 -16.56
N PRO A 101 3.99 -21.16 -15.55
CA PRO A 101 3.56 -22.56 -15.57
C PRO A 101 2.72 -22.97 -16.79
N LEU A 102 2.00 -22.04 -17.43
CA LEU A 102 1.10 -22.32 -18.55
C LEU A 102 1.78 -22.24 -19.93
N LEU A 103 2.78 -21.38 -20.08
CA LEU A 103 3.48 -21.14 -21.36
C LEU A 103 4.87 -21.76 -21.42
N GLY A 104 5.47 -22.08 -20.28
CA GLY A 104 6.88 -22.42 -20.18
C GLY A 104 7.80 -21.22 -20.42
N GLU A 105 9.10 -21.39 -20.14
CA GLU A 105 10.11 -20.35 -20.30
C GLU A 105 10.23 -19.89 -21.76
N GLU A 106 10.30 -20.83 -22.70
CA GLU A 106 10.39 -20.53 -24.14
C GLU A 106 9.18 -19.74 -24.64
N GLY A 107 7.98 -20.09 -24.15
CA GLY A 107 6.75 -19.37 -24.49
C GLY A 107 6.79 -17.92 -23.99
N VAL A 108 7.08 -17.73 -22.70
CA VAL A 108 7.22 -16.38 -22.12
C VAL A 108 8.29 -15.56 -22.84
N GLN A 109 9.43 -16.16 -23.16
CA GLN A 109 10.51 -15.51 -23.90
C GLN A 109 10.07 -15.12 -25.32
N SER A 110 9.37 -16.00 -26.04
CA SER A 110 8.87 -15.73 -27.40
C SER A 110 7.92 -14.53 -27.43
N TYR A 111 6.92 -14.47 -26.53
CA TYR A 111 6.00 -13.33 -26.48
C TYR A 111 6.69 -12.05 -26.01
N THR A 112 7.66 -12.16 -25.11
CA THR A 112 8.48 -11.02 -24.69
C THR A 112 9.22 -10.41 -25.89
N GLN A 113 9.85 -11.22 -26.75
CA GLN A 113 10.55 -10.73 -27.93
C GLN A 113 9.61 -10.03 -28.92
N ARG A 114 8.39 -10.54 -29.09
CA ARG A 114 7.35 -9.89 -29.91
C ARG A 114 6.93 -8.52 -29.38
N ILE A 115 6.81 -8.38 -28.05
CA ILE A 115 6.53 -7.10 -27.39
C ILE A 115 7.67 -6.12 -27.60
N LEU A 116 8.92 -6.55 -27.40
CA LEU A 116 10.09 -5.70 -27.58
C LEU A 116 10.20 -5.21 -29.03
N HIS A 117 9.97 -6.11 -30.00
CA HIS A 117 9.90 -5.75 -31.41
C HIS A 117 8.83 -4.68 -31.67
N SER A 118 7.60 -4.88 -31.17
CA SER A 118 6.50 -3.92 -31.32
C SER A 118 6.82 -2.56 -30.69
N LEU A 119 7.42 -2.57 -29.49
CA LEU A 119 7.81 -1.37 -28.77
C LEU A 119 8.88 -0.59 -29.54
N ARG A 120 9.91 -1.26 -30.03
CA ARG A 120 10.97 -0.68 -30.86
C ARG A 120 10.39 -0.07 -32.13
N THR A 121 9.61 -0.83 -32.89
CA THR A 121 9.01 -0.36 -34.14
C THR A 121 8.11 0.86 -33.92
N LEU A 122 7.32 0.88 -32.84
CA LEU A 122 6.50 2.04 -32.49
C LEU A 122 7.34 3.28 -32.19
N MET A 123 8.40 3.13 -31.39
CA MET A 123 9.27 4.24 -31.03
C MET A 123 10.05 4.79 -32.24
N GLU A 124 10.50 3.91 -33.15
CA GLU A 124 11.17 4.31 -34.40
C GLU A 124 10.21 4.98 -35.39
N THR A 125 8.96 4.51 -35.46
CA THR A 125 7.94 5.05 -36.36
C THR A 125 7.43 6.42 -35.90
N PHE A 126 7.37 6.65 -34.59
CA PHE A 126 6.78 7.83 -33.95
C PHE A 126 7.77 8.48 -32.97
N PRO A 127 8.85 9.10 -33.49
CA PRO A 127 9.97 9.57 -32.67
C PRO A 127 9.62 10.72 -31.71
N GLU A 128 8.63 11.57 -32.06
CA GLU A 128 8.20 12.67 -31.19
C GLU A 128 7.48 12.14 -29.94
N GLU A 129 6.53 11.23 -30.12
CA GLU A 129 5.83 10.57 -29.02
C GLU A 129 6.77 9.67 -28.21
N ALA A 130 7.73 9.02 -28.87
CA ALA A 130 8.77 8.24 -28.20
C ALA A 130 9.65 9.10 -27.29
N ALA A 131 9.97 10.34 -27.69
CA ALA A 131 10.73 11.28 -26.88
C ALA A 131 9.94 11.71 -25.63
N VAL A 132 8.66 12.06 -25.79
CA VAL A 132 7.77 12.40 -24.67
C VAL A 132 7.63 11.23 -23.69
N PHE A 133 7.38 10.02 -24.21
CA PHE A 133 7.31 8.80 -23.43
C PHE A 133 8.62 8.51 -22.68
N THR A 134 9.77 8.67 -23.34
CA THR A 134 11.09 8.47 -22.73
C THR A 134 11.30 9.40 -21.54
N GLU A 135 10.95 10.69 -21.68
CA GLU A 135 11.07 11.65 -20.58
C GLU A 135 10.10 11.36 -19.44
N GLU A 136 8.89 10.87 -19.73
CA GLU A 136 7.92 10.41 -18.71
C GLU A 136 8.50 9.24 -17.89
N ILE A 137 9.10 8.25 -18.55
CA ILE A 137 9.74 7.09 -17.88
C ILE A 137 10.96 7.53 -17.05
N LYS A 138 11.80 8.41 -17.58
CA LYS A 138 12.95 8.96 -16.83
C LYS A 138 12.51 9.79 -15.63
N LYS A 139 11.45 10.60 -15.75
CA LYS A 139 10.84 11.35 -14.63
C LYS A 139 10.36 10.41 -13.54
N THR A 140 9.62 9.36 -13.90
CA THR A 140 9.13 8.35 -12.95
C THR A 140 10.28 7.60 -12.28
N THR A 141 11.31 7.22 -13.03
CA THR A 141 12.52 6.55 -12.50
C THR A 141 13.27 7.45 -11.52
N ARG A 142 13.42 8.73 -11.84
CA ARG A 142 14.03 9.74 -10.93
C ARG A 142 13.24 9.80 -9.61
N ALA A 143 11.92 9.86 -9.68
CA ALA A 143 11.06 9.91 -8.50
C ALA A 143 11.15 8.64 -7.64
N ARG A 144 11.19 7.45 -8.28
CA ARG A 144 11.40 6.16 -7.59
C ARG A 144 12.71 6.13 -6.83
N LEU A 145 13.82 6.51 -7.48
CA LEU A 145 15.15 6.55 -6.86
C LEU A 145 15.22 7.51 -5.65
N LYS A 146 14.50 8.64 -5.72
CA LYS A 146 14.37 9.55 -4.58
C LYS A 146 13.60 8.91 -3.42
N ALA A 147 12.52 8.19 -3.70
CA ALA A 147 11.79 7.42 -2.69
C ALA A 147 12.62 6.28 -2.08
N GLU A 148 13.56 5.72 -2.86
CA GLU A 148 14.56 4.74 -2.41
C GLU A 148 15.71 5.37 -1.59
N GLY A 149 15.65 6.67 -1.30
CA GLY A 149 16.58 7.37 -0.42
C GLY A 149 17.82 7.94 -1.12
N ILE A 150 17.84 8.02 -2.45
CA ILE A 150 18.91 8.75 -3.17
C ILE A 150 18.59 10.25 -3.14
N THR A 151 19.37 11.02 -2.40
CA THR A 151 19.13 12.47 -2.22
C THR A 151 19.93 13.33 -3.19
N GLU A 152 21.12 12.88 -3.60
CA GLU A 152 22.03 13.66 -4.45
C GLU A 152 21.60 13.64 -5.93
N GLU A 153 21.20 14.79 -6.48
CA GLU A 153 20.65 14.87 -7.85
C GLU A 153 21.65 14.36 -8.92
N ARG A 154 22.96 14.57 -8.71
CA ARG A 154 24.00 14.02 -9.60
C ARG A 154 24.00 12.50 -9.59
N GLU A 155 23.81 11.89 -8.42
CA GLU A 155 23.73 10.43 -8.30
C GLU A 155 22.43 9.90 -8.91
N VAL A 156 21.29 10.55 -8.63
CA VAL A 156 20.01 10.16 -9.26
C VAL A 156 20.13 10.20 -10.77
N LYS A 157 20.70 11.27 -11.36
CA LYS A 157 20.91 11.37 -12.80
C LYS A 157 21.79 10.23 -13.32
N ARG A 158 22.94 9.97 -12.67
CA ARG A 158 23.84 8.87 -13.04
C ARG A 158 23.12 7.52 -13.03
N MET A 159 22.28 7.27 -12.03
CA MET A 159 21.52 6.02 -11.91
C MET A 159 20.40 5.92 -12.94
N VAL A 160 19.68 7.01 -13.24
CA VAL A 160 18.70 7.04 -14.33
C VAL A 160 19.37 6.75 -15.67
N ASP A 161 20.50 7.37 -15.96
CA ASP A 161 21.25 7.15 -17.20
C ASP A 161 21.77 5.70 -17.29
N ALA A 162 22.26 5.15 -16.17
CA ALA A 162 22.71 3.76 -16.10
C ALA A 162 21.56 2.76 -16.27
N LEU A 163 20.41 3.00 -15.64
CA LEU A 163 19.22 2.18 -15.84
C LEU A 163 18.75 2.27 -17.29
N TRP A 164 18.71 3.47 -17.88
CA TRP A 164 18.26 3.67 -19.26
C TRP A 164 19.18 3.01 -20.30
N GLY A 165 20.49 3.04 -20.08
CA GLY A 165 21.46 2.46 -21.00
C GLY A 165 21.36 3.07 -22.41
N LYS A 166 21.40 2.23 -23.44
CA LYS A 166 21.31 2.61 -24.86
C LYS A 166 19.88 2.83 -25.36
N GLY A 167 18.85 2.50 -24.56
CA GLY A 167 17.46 2.63 -24.97
C GLY A 167 16.51 1.75 -24.16
N ILE A 168 15.24 1.74 -24.56
CA ILE A 168 14.15 1.14 -23.78
C ILE A 168 14.34 -0.36 -23.51
N GLU A 169 14.99 -1.10 -24.40
CA GLU A 169 15.23 -2.54 -24.22
C GLU A 169 16.26 -2.81 -23.13
N GLU A 170 17.37 -2.08 -23.14
CA GLU A 170 18.39 -2.14 -22.08
C GLU A 170 17.80 -1.65 -20.74
N TYR A 171 16.92 -0.65 -20.77
CA TYR A 171 16.15 -0.24 -19.59
C TYR A 171 15.30 -1.36 -19.00
N ILE A 172 14.56 -2.09 -19.84
CA ILE A 172 13.77 -3.25 -19.40
C ILE A 172 14.69 -4.34 -18.83
N GLU A 173 15.80 -4.63 -19.50
CA GLU A 173 16.79 -5.62 -19.03
C GLU A 173 17.37 -5.25 -17.66
N ASN A 174 17.78 -4.00 -17.49
CA ASN A 174 18.35 -3.48 -16.24
C ASN A 174 17.34 -3.56 -15.09
N LEU A 175 16.08 -3.19 -15.32
CA LEU A 175 15.02 -3.32 -14.30
C LEU A 175 14.71 -4.78 -13.98
N VAL A 176 14.62 -5.65 -14.97
CA VAL A 176 14.40 -7.09 -14.75
C VAL A 176 15.52 -7.71 -13.93
N HIS A 177 16.77 -7.29 -14.19
CA HIS A 177 17.93 -7.69 -13.41
C HIS A 177 17.89 -7.14 -11.98
N GLU A 178 17.45 -5.91 -11.77
CA GLU A 178 17.22 -5.35 -10.44
C GLU A 178 16.17 -6.19 -9.67
N TYR A 179 15.04 -6.51 -10.32
CA TYR A 179 13.99 -7.32 -9.71
C TYR A 179 14.42 -8.76 -9.44
N SER A 180 15.29 -9.36 -10.25
CA SER A 180 15.76 -10.73 -10.04
C SER A 180 16.71 -10.86 -8.85
N LYS A 181 17.38 -9.77 -8.48
CA LYS A 181 18.31 -9.71 -7.33
C LYS A 181 17.64 -9.40 -5.99
N SER A 182 16.36 -9.03 -5.98
CA SER A 182 15.68 -8.67 -4.75
C SER A 182 15.58 -9.87 -3.80
N ASN A 183 16.03 -9.68 -2.55
CA ASN A 183 15.89 -10.68 -1.49
C ASN A 183 14.41 -10.96 -1.17
N LEU A 184 13.55 -9.95 -1.35
CA LEU A 184 12.11 -10.08 -1.15
C LEU A 184 11.44 -10.95 -2.21
N ARG A 185 12.02 -11.08 -3.41
CA ARG A 185 11.51 -12.00 -4.44
C ARG A 185 11.69 -13.46 -4.04
N LEU A 186 12.74 -13.79 -3.29
CA LEU A 186 12.94 -15.13 -2.72
C LEU A 186 11.84 -15.46 -1.71
N ALA A 187 11.49 -14.50 -0.83
CA ALA A 187 10.37 -14.63 0.09
C ALA A 187 9.04 -14.81 -0.64
N ALA A 188 8.80 -14.04 -1.72
CA ALA A 188 7.58 -14.16 -2.51
C ALA A 188 7.44 -15.53 -3.20
N ARG A 189 8.55 -16.11 -3.71
CA ARG A 189 8.56 -17.48 -4.27
C ARG A 189 8.26 -18.53 -3.20
N SER A 190 8.89 -18.41 -2.04
CA SER A 190 8.64 -19.28 -0.90
C SER A 190 7.16 -19.23 -0.45
N ALA A 191 6.56 -18.03 -0.47
CA ALA A 191 5.13 -17.87 -0.20
C ALA A 191 4.23 -18.49 -1.27
N LEU A 192 4.62 -18.42 -2.55
CA LEU A 192 3.90 -19.07 -3.65
C LEU A 192 3.97 -20.61 -3.54
N GLU A 193 5.08 -21.15 -3.06
CA GLU A 193 5.31 -22.58 -2.80
C GLU A 193 4.68 -23.07 -1.48
N GLY A 194 4.19 -22.15 -0.64
CA GLY A 194 3.56 -22.46 0.65
C GLY A 194 4.55 -22.71 1.79
N THR A 195 5.83 -22.37 1.62
CA THR A 195 6.89 -22.55 2.63
C THR A 195 7.11 -21.31 3.52
N LEU A 196 6.44 -20.19 3.19
CA LEU A 196 6.44 -18.96 3.98
C LEU A 196 5.04 -18.33 3.99
N HIS A 197 4.55 -17.92 5.17
CA HIS A 197 3.22 -17.30 5.31
C HIS A 197 3.23 -15.77 5.22
N THR A 198 4.40 -15.15 5.05
CA THR A 198 4.58 -13.70 5.03
C THR A 198 4.33 -13.12 3.63
N GLU A 199 3.33 -12.25 3.53
CA GLU A 199 3.08 -11.39 2.39
C GLU A 199 3.94 -10.12 2.48
N MET A 200 4.30 -9.54 1.33
CA MET A 200 5.06 -8.29 1.25
C MET A 200 4.18 -7.14 0.75
N GLY A 201 4.30 -5.98 1.39
CA GLY A 201 3.57 -4.76 1.05
C GLY A 201 4.47 -3.57 0.72
N ASN A 202 3.93 -2.62 -0.03
CA ASN A 202 4.58 -1.34 -0.32
C ASN A 202 4.12 -0.28 0.70
N ASP A 203 5.03 0.28 1.49
CA ASP A 203 4.71 1.39 2.41
C ASP A 203 4.89 2.74 1.72
N TYR A 204 4.24 2.89 0.57
CA TYR A 204 4.32 4.07 -0.29
C TYR A 204 3.11 4.12 -1.23
N ALA A 205 2.46 5.27 -1.37
CA ALA A 205 1.23 5.38 -2.17
C ALA A 205 1.48 5.35 -3.70
N GLU A 206 2.75 5.34 -4.12
CA GLU A 206 3.22 5.26 -5.52
C GLU A 206 4.24 4.11 -5.68
N PHE A 207 4.62 3.80 -6.92
CA PHE A 207 5.60 2.76 -7.28
C PHE A 207 5.22 1.32 -6.89
N LEU A 208 3.93 1.06 -6.65
CA LEU A 208 3.41 -0.26 -6.29
C LEU A 208 3.70 -1.33 -7.36
N ASP A 209 3.74 -0.94 -8.64
CA ASP A 209 4.13 -1.83 -9.74
C ASP A 209 5.52 -2.44 -9.53
N SER A 210 6.49 -1.65 -9.04
CA SER A 210 7.84 -2.14 -8.73
C SER A 210 7.83 -3.13 -7.57
N MET A 211 6.88 -3.02 -6.64
CA MET A 211 6.69 -3.98 -5.55
C MET A 211 5.97 -5.25 -6.03
N ILE A 212 4.96 -5.13 -6.89
CA ILE A 212 4.26 -6.28 -7.50
C ILE A 212 5.24 -7.13 -8.33
N ARG A 213 6.19 -6.51 -9.03
CA ARG A 213 7.21 -7.20 -9.86
C ARG A 213 8.20 -8.06 -9.08
N ILE A 214 8.34 -7.82 -7.77
CA ILE A 214 9.08 -8.68 -6.85
C ILE A 214 8.16 -9.53 -5.97
N GLY A 215 6.85 -9.48 -6.19
CA GLY A 215 5.86 -10.38 -5.61
C GLY A 215 5.00 -9.82 -4.49
N GLY A 216 5.11 -8.53 -4.19
CA GLY A 216 4.23 -7.87 -3.21
C GLY A 216 2.77 -7.84 -3.61
N THR A 217 1.90 -7.80 -2.60
CA THR A 217 0.44 -8.03 -2.73
C THR A 217 -0.39 -7.02 -1.93
N PHE A 218 0.25 -6.01 -1.35
CA PHE A 218 -0.39 -5.04 -0.46
C PHE A 218 0.24 -3.66 -0.62
N VAL A 219 -0.51 -2.60 -0.28
CA VAL A 219 0.04 -1.24 -0.15
C VAL A 219 -0.62 -0.50 1.00
N THR A 220 0.17 0.27 1.74
CA THR A 220 -0.32 1.18 2.77
C THR A 220 -0.37 2.62 2.27
N THR A 221 -1.44 3.32 2.64
CA THR A 221 -1.52 4.78 2.57
C THR A 221 -1.76 5.37 3.96
N ASN A 222 -1.49 6.66 4.10
CA ASN A 222 -1.81 7.51 5.24
C ASN A 222 -1.65 8.98 4.78
N PRO A 223 -2.07 9.98 5.56
CA PRO A 223 -1.97 11.39 5.15
C PRO A 223 -0.58 11.83 4.69
N VAL A 224 0.50 11.31 5.31
CA VAL A 224 1.89 11.58 4.88
C VAL A 224 2.12 11.03 3.48
N LEU A 225 1.74 9.78 3.23
CA LEU A 225 1.96 9.10 1.94
C LEU A 225 1.11 9.68 0.81
N ILE A 226 -0.11 10.15 1.11
CA ILE A 226 -0.95 10.85 0.14
C ILE A 226 -0.32 12.19 -0.26
N LYS A 227 0.23 12.92 0.71
CA LYS A 227 0.96 14.17 0.45
C LYS A 227 2.23 13.93 -0.39
N LEU A 228 3.00 12.88 -0.07
CA LEU A 228 4.17 12.50 -0.88
C LEU A 228 3.78 12.15 -2.32
N ALA A 229 2.67 11.44 -2.53
CA ALA A 229 2.17 11.16 -3.87
C ALA A 229 1.84 12.46 -4.64
N TRP A 230 1.24 13.45 -3.96
CA TRP A 230 1.01 14.79 -4.53
C TRP A 230 2.34 15.44 -4.94
N ASP A 231 3.32 15.46 -4.04
CA ASP A 231 4.59 16.16 -4.23
C ASP A 231 5.48 15.56 -5.33
N ILE A 232 5.27 14.29 -5.69
CA ILE A 232 5.96 13.63 -6.81
C ILE A 232 5.55 14.21 -8.16
N ASP A 233 4.27 14.51 -8.36
CA ASP A 233 3.77 15.12 -9.59
C ASP A 233 2.72 16.20 -9.32
N PRO A 234 3.13 17.38 -8.80
CA PRO A 234 2.19 18.43 -8.44
C PRO A 234 1.30 18.91 -9.59
N PRO A 235 1.80 19.09 -10.85
CA PRO A 235 0.94 19.46 -11.97
C PRO A 235 -0.22 18.49 -12.19
N TYR A 236 0.06 17.18 -12.19
CA TYR A 236 -0.96 16.15 -12.34
C TYR A 236 -1.97 16.20 -11.20
N TRP A 237 -1.50 16.19 -9.94
CA TRP A 237 -2.39 16.14 -8.78
C TRP A 237 -3.20 17.42 -8.58
N ASN A 238 -2.64 18.59 -8.88
CA ASN A 238 -3.38 19.85 -8.88
C ASN A 238 -4.56 19.81 -9.87
N GLN A 239 -4.36 19.24 -11.06
CA GLN A 239 -5.44 19.07 -12.03
C GLN A 239 -6.51 18.10 -11.54
N GLN A 240 -6.12 16.99 -10.89
CA GLN A 240 -7.07 16.03 -10.31
C GLN A 240 -7.89 16.67 -9.19
N VAL A 241 -7.25 17.43 -8.31
CA VAL A 241 -7.92 18.15 -7.21
C VAL A 241 -8.91 19.18 -7.76
N ASP A 242 -8.51 19.94 -8.76
CA ASP A 242 -9.41 20.89 -9.43
C ASP A 242 -10.62 20.20 -10.04
N HIS A 243 -10.40 19.06 -10.69
CA HIS A 243 -11.48 18.26 -11.26
C HIS A 243 -12.46 17.78 -10.17
N VAL A 244 -11.93 17.29 -9.03
CA VAL A 244 -12.74 16.89 -7.87
C VAL A 244 -13.55 18.07 -7.33
N ILE A 245 -12.94 19.25 -7.17
CA ILE A 245 -13.63 20.46 -6.68
C ILE A 245 -14.76 20.85 -7.63
N ARG A 246 -14.48 20.96 -8.94
CA ARG A 246 -15.47 21.35 -9.96
C ARG A 246 -16.61 20.33 -10.09
N SER A 247 -16.32 19.05 -9.89
CA SER A 247 -17.35 17.99 -9.92
C SER A 247 -18.18 17.95 -8.64
N THR A 248 -17.68 18.50 -7.53
CA THR A 248 -18.36 18.47 -6.22
C THR A 248 -19.18 19.73 -5.97
N PHE A 249 -18.68 20.89 -6.37
CA PHE A 249 -19.30 22.19 -6.08
C PHE A 249 -19.43 23.05 -7.32
N SER A 250 -20.60 23.67 -7.50
CA SER A 250 -20.76 24.75 -8.47
C SER A 250 -19.91 25.95 -8.08
N LYS A 251 -19.51 26.78 -9.05
CA LYS A 251 -18.73 28.00 -8.78
C LYS A 251 -19.42 28.92 -7.75
N LYS A 252 -20.74 29.08 -7.85
CA LYS A 252 -21.53 29.87 -6.88
C LYS A 252 -21.47 29.28 -5.47
N LYS A 253 -21.61 27.95 -5.35
CA LYS A 253 -21.51 27.28 -4.04
C LYS A 253 -20.10 27.41 -3.46
N LEU A 254 -19.07 27.33 -4.30
CA LEU A 254 -17.68 27.48 -3.89
C LEU A 254 -17.40 28.87 -3.29
N ALA A 255 -17.86 29.93 -3.96
CA ALA A 255 -17.74 31.30 -3.44
C ALA A 255 -18.46 31.45 -2.09
N SER A 256 -19.70 30.97 -2.00
CA SER A 256 -20.48 30.99 -0.75
C SER A 256 -19.84 30.20 0.39
N LEU A 257 -19.15 29.08 0.10
CA LEU A 257 -18.42 28.32 1.11
C LEU A 257 -17.20 29.09 1.63
N LEU A 258 -16.50 29.82 0.76
CA LEU A 258 -15.30 30.58 1.12
C LEU A 258 -15.59 31.85 1.94
N GLU A 259 -16.78 32.44 1.75
CA GLU A 259 -17.26 33.62 2.50
C GLU A 259 -18.10 33.25 3.74
N GLY A 260 -18.50 31.97 3.84
CA GLY A 260 -19.37 31.47 4.90
C GLY A 260 -18.63 31.07 6.19
N PRO A 261 -19.33 30.41 7.13
CA PRO A 261 -18.75 29.94 8.39
C PRO A 261 -17.60 28.95 8.19
N GLU A 262 -16.55 29.07 9.02
CA GLU A 262 -15.35 28.22 8.94
C GLU A 262 -15.68 26.72 9.08
N GLU A 263 -16.66 26.36 9.91
CA GLU A 263 -17.08 24.98 10.11
C GLU A 263 -17.61 24.35 8.81
N THR A 264 -18.49 25.05 8.09
CA THR A 264 -19.04 24.58 6.83
C THR A 264 -17.96 24.46 5.74
N LEU A 265 -17.00 25.39 5.73
CA LEU A 265 -15.85 25.30 4.82
C LEU A 265 -14.93 24.13 5.18
N ALA A 266 -14.68 23.88 6.47
CA ALA A 266 -13.90 22.76 6.94
C ALA A 266 -14.51 21.42 6.53
N GLU A 267 -15.84 21.25 6.67
CA GLU A 267 -16.54 20.05 6.20
C GLU A 267 -16.42 19.86 4.68
N ALA A 268 -16.51 20.95 3.91
CA ALA A 268 -16.31 20.91 2.47
C ALA A 268 -14.88 20.48 2.09
N ILE A 269 -13.87 21.02 2.78
CA ILE A 269 -12.46 20.64 2.59
C ILE A 269 -12.23 19.16 2.97
N GLU A 270 -12.79 18.70 4.09
CA GLU A 270 -12.70 17.29 4.51
C GLU A 270 -13.29 16.37 3.43
N ARG A 271 -14.43 16.74 2.83
CA ARG A 271 -15.03 15.98 1.71
C ARG A 271 -14.13 15.94 0.48
N ILE A 272 -13.49 17.04 0.12
CA ILE A 272 -12.56 17.07 -1.03
C ILE A 272 -11.32 16.23 -0.73
N ASN A 273 -10.74 16.32 0.48
CA ASN A 273 -9.62 15.48 0.90
C ASN A 273 -9.95 13.98 0.80
N ALA A 274 -11.14 13.57 1.24
CA ALA A 274 -11.60 12.19 1.14
C ALA A 274 -11.69 11.73 -0.33
N LEU A 275 -12.20 12.58 -1.23
CA LEU A 275 -12.30 12.27 -2.66
C LEU A 275 -10.94 12.23 -3.37
N VAL A 276 -10.02 13.13 -3.03
CA VAL A 276 -8.64 13.14 -3.58
C VAL A 276 -7.87 11.92 -3.10
N THR A 277 -7.96 11.59 -1.81
CA THR A 277 -7.39 10.36 -1.23
C THR A 277 -7.95 9.13 -1.93
N THR A 278 -9.27 9.12 -2.18
CA THR A 278 -9.94 8.03 -2.91
C THR A 278 -9.34 7.85 -4.32
N SER A 279 -9.02 8.93 -5.03
CA SER A 279 -8.39 8.85 -6.36
C SER A 279 -6.97 8.25 -6.33
N VAL A 280 -6.17 8.56 -5.31
CA VAL A 280 -4.85 7.92 -5.11
C VAL A 280 -5.00 6.43 -4.81
N VAL A 281 -5.93 6.09 -3.91
CA VAL A 281 -6.19 4.70 -3.51
C VAL A 281 -6.77 3.90 -4.67
N GLU A 282 -7.62 4.49 -5.50
CA GLU A 282 -8.21 3.83 -6.67
C GLU A 282 -7.13 3.34 -7.65
N ARG A 283 -6.11 4.15 -7.95
CA ARG A 283 -4.97 3.74 -8.81
C ARG A 283 -4.31 2.48 -8.27
N ASN A 284 -4.06 2.44 -6.96
CA ASN A 284 -3.49 1.28 -6.28
C ASN A 284 -4.44 0.07 -6.24
N CYS A 285 -5.74 0.30 -6.05
CA CYS A 285 -6.75 -0.76 -6.07
C CYS A 285 -6.78 -1.46 -7.43
N ARG A 286 -6.68 -0.69 -8.52
CA ARG A 286 -6.64 -1.22 -9.89
C ARG A 286 -5.41 -2.09 -10.14
N LEU A 287 -4.22 -1.67 -9.66
CA LEU A 287 -2.99 -2.46 -9.77
C LEU A 287 -3.07 -3.81 -9.03
N LEU A 288 -3.65 -3.83 -7.82
CA LEU A 288 -3.80 -5.05 -7.03
C LEU A 288 -5.06 -5.85 -7.37
N ARG A 289 -5.93 -5.32 -8.24
CA ARG A 289 -7.22 -5.95 -8.59
C ARG A 289 -7.06 -7.40 -9.04
N PRO A 290 -6.10 -7.75 -9.92
CA PRO A 290 -5.95 -9.14 -10.35
C PRO A 290 -5.62 -10.09 -9.19
N ILE A 291 -4.78 -9.67 -8.24
CA ILE A 291 -4.39 -10.46 -7.07
C ILE A 291 -5.59 -10.64 -6.13
N PHE A 292 -6.36 -9.57 -5.90
CA PHE A 292 -7.58 -9.62 -5.10
C PHE A 292 -8.61 -10.59 -5.65
N LEU A 293 -8.89 -10.52 -6.95
CA LEU A 293 -9.84 -11.40 -7.61
C LEU A 293 -9.34 -12.86 -7.65
N LEU A 294 -8.06 -13.09 -7.94
CA LEU A 294 -7.48 -14.44 -7.97
C LEU A 294 -7.52 -15.11 -6.60
N SER A 295 -7.19 -14.37 -5.55
CA SER A 295 -7.13 -14.85 -4.17
C SER A 295 -8.51 -14.88 -3.48
N GLU A 296 -9.57 -14.50 -4.18
CA GLU A 296 -10.94 -14.41 -3.67
C GLU A 296 -11.03 -13.57 -2.38
N GLY A 297 -10.30 -12.44 -2.38
CA GLY A 297 -10.28 -11.50 -1.28
C GLY A 297 -9.38 -11.91 -0.10
N LYS A 298 -8.43 -12.84 -0.28
CA LYS A 298 -7.41 -13.12 0.76
C LYS A 298 -6.20 -12.18 0.71
N GLN A 299 -5.91 -11.61 -0.46
CA GLN A 299 -4.75 -10.74 -0.75
C GLN A 299 -5.15 -9.58 -1.66
N GLY A 300 -4.21 -8.69 -2.01
CA GLY A 300 -4.45 -7.64 -3.01
C GLY A 300 -5.16 -6.40 -2.46
N TYR A 301 -4.93 -6.06 -1.19
CA TYR A 301 -5.61 -4.96 -0.51
C TYR A 301 -4.80 -3.66 -0.49
N VAL A 302 -5.52 -2.54 -0.48
CA VAL A 302 -4.99 -1.21 -0.21
C VAL A 302 -5.47 -0.74 1.17
N SER A 303 -4.56 -0.32 2.04
CA SER A 303 -4.91 0.30 3.31
C SER A 303 -5.17 1.80 3.12
N LEU A 304 -6.42 2.23 3.35
CA LEU A 304 -6.89 3.61 3.19
C LEU A 304 -7.20 4.22 4.56
N GLN A 305 -6.55 5.32 4.93
CA GLN A 305 -6.77 5.96 6.24
C GLN A 305 -7.87 7.02 6.22
N VAL A 306 -8.74 6.98 7.23
CA VAL A 306 -9.70 8.06 7.54
C VAL A 306 -8.99 9.30 8.10
N ASN A 307 -9.70 10.41 8.20
CA ASN A 307 -9.20 11.67 8.74
C ASN A 307 -8.63 11.46 10.17
N PRO A 308 -7.32 11.70 10.39
CA PRO A 308 -6.69 11.48 11.69
C PRO A 308 -7.21 12.43 12.78
N LYS A 309 -7.84 13.57 12.42
CA LYS A 309 -8.49 14.47 13.39
C LYS A 309 -9.71 13.82 14.07
N ALA A 310 -10.26 12.76 13.49
CA ALA A 310 -11.41 12.02 14.04
C ALA A 310 -10.98 10.87 14.98
N HIS A 311 -9.72 10.82 15.44
CA HIS A 311 -9.19 9.68 16.21
C HIS A 311 -9.94 9.35 17.52
N SER A 312 -10.72 10.29 18.03
CA SER A 312 -11.56 10.18 19.23
C SER A 312 -13.06 10.10 18.92
N ASP A 313 -13.47 10.09 17.66
CA ASP A 313 -14.88 10.10 17.23
C ASP A 313 -15.18 8.90 16.33
N SER A 314 -15.81 7.87 16.93
CA SER A 314 -16.11 6.63 16.22
C SER A 314 -17.15 6.82 15.12
N ASP A 315 -18.12 7.71 15.28
CA ASP A 315 -19.18 7.94 14.31
C ASP A 315 -18.69 8.73 13.11
N LYS A 316 -17.84 9.74 13.31
CA LYS A 316 -17.19 10.49 12.23
C LYS A 316 -16.30 9.58 11.39
N MET A 317 -15.49 8.72 12.03
CA MET A 317 -14.67 7.73 11.32
C MET A 317 -15.51 6.77 10.48
N VAL A 318 -16.59 6.22 11.05
CA VAL A 318 -17.48 5.27 10.34
C VAL A 318 -18.18 5.94 9.16
N LYS A 319 -18.66 7.18 9.34
CA LYS A 319 -19.33 7.94 8.27
C LYS A 319 -18.40 8.18 7.08
N GLU A 320 -17.17 8.62 7.34
CA GLU A 320 -16.17 8.87 6.29
C GLU A 320 -15.75 7.57 5.60
N ALA A 321 -15.48 6.53 6.37
CA ALA A 321 -15.11 5.20 5.87
C ALA A 321 -16.16 4.62 4.92
N VAL A 322 -17.44 4.64 5.31
CA VAL A 322 -18.55 4.14 4.49
C VAL A 322 -18.72 4.98 3.22
N PHE A 323 -18.50 6.30 3.30
CA PHE A 323 -18.53 7.17 2.13
C PHE A 323 -17.45 6.79 1.12
N MET A 324 -16.18 6.69 1.55
CA MET A 324 -15.06 6.35 0.66
C MET A 324 -15.16 4.94 0.10
N TYR A 325 -15.62 3.96 0.91
CA TYR A 325 -15.83 2.59 0.45
C TYR A 325 -16.85 2.53 -0.69
N LYS A 326 -17.99 3.23 -0.56
CA LYS A 326 -19.01 3.29 -1.61
C LYS A 326 -18.54 4.01 -2.87
N GLU A 327 -17.76 5.08 -2.71
CA GLU A 327 -17.18 5.79 -3.84
C GLU A 327 -16.24 4.86 -4.62
N LEU A 328 -15.38 4.12 -3.92
CA LEU A 328 -14.52 3.10 -4.55
C LEU A 328 -15.32 1.97 -5.20
N GLU A 329 -16.38 1.49 -4.55
CA GLU A 329 -17.25 0.44 -5.10
C GLU A 329 -17.84 0.85 -6.44
N LYS A 330 -18.34 2.09 -6.52
CA LYS A 330 -18.86 2.69 -7.75
C LYS A 330 -17.78 2.80 -8.83
N ARG A 331 -16.58 3.29 -8.49
CA ARG A 331 -15.50 3.52 -9.47
C ARG A 331 -14.84 2.23 -9.96
N LEU A 332 -14.72 1.24 -9.08
CA LEU A 332 -14.13 -0.07 -9.41
C LEU A 332 -15.12 -0.99 -10.11
N GLY A 333 -16.43 -0.86 -9.83
CA GLY A 333 -17.47 -1.70 -10.43
C GLY A 333 -17.57 -3.10 -9.82
N GLY A 334 -17.27 -3.21 -8.53
CA GLY A 334 -17.27 -4.46 -7.74
C GLY A 334 -16.82 -4.21 -6.29
N VAL A 335 -16.70 -5.29 -5.50
CA VAL A 335 -16.30 -5.22 -4.08
C VAL A 335 -14.95 -4.50 -3.96
N PRO A 336 -14.83 -3.35 -3.27
CA PRO A 336 -13.57 -2.66 -3.08
C PRO A 336 -12.50 -3.53 -2.40
N ASN A 337 -11.31 -3.61 -2.99
CA ASN A 337 -10.14 -4.25 -2.38
C ASN A 337 -9.40 -3.30 -1.44
N VAL A 338 -10.15 -2.68 -0.52
CA VAL A 338 -9.61 -1.77 0.48
C VAL A 338 -9.92 -2.24 1.89
N VAL A 339 -9.01 -1.91 2.79
CA VAL A 339 -9.21 -2.00 4.24
C VAL A 339 -9.09 -0.60 4.83
N ILE A 340 -10.08 -0.23 5.65
CA ILE A 340 -10.16 1.11 6.24
C ILE A 340 -9.25 1.18 7.45
N LYS A 341 -8.28 2.09 7.41
CA LYS A 341 -7.29 2.26 8.44
C LYS A 341 -7.79 3.20 9.54
N VAL A 342 -7.94 2.65 10.75
CA VAL A 342 -8.44 3.33 11.96
C VAL A 342 -7.37 3.29 13.06
N PRO A 343 -7.29 4.29 13.94
CA PRO A 343 -6.29 4.31 15.01
C PRO A 343 -6.61 3.29 16.11
N SER A 344 -5.58 2.81 16.80
CA SER A 344 -5.69 1.86 17.90
C SER A 344 -6.05 2.56 19.22
N THR A 345 -7.22 3.22 19.20
CA THR A 345 -7.83 3.97 20.31
C THR A 345 -9.16 3.34 20.70
N GLN A 346 -9.74 3.78 21.82
CA GLN A 346 -11.08 3.35 22.23
C GLN A 346 -12.13 3.63 21.14
N ALA A 347 -12.16 4.84 20.58
CA ALA A 347 -13.07 5.20 19.49
C ALA A 347 -12.78 4.41 18.20
N GLY A 348 -11.51 4.11 17.93
CA GLY A 348 -11.12 3.26 16.80
C GLY A 348 -11.59 1.82 16.96
N LEU A 349 -11.62 1.29 18.19
CA LEU A 349 -12.15 -0.05 18.49
C LEU A 349 -13.65 -0.14 18.21
N GLU A 350 -14.42 0.88 18.64
CA GLU A 350 -15.84 1.01 18.32
C GLU A 350 -16.07 1.13 16.80
N ALA A 351 -15.25 1.93 16.11
CA ALA A 351 -15.32 2.09 14.66
C ALA A 351 -15.02 0.77 13.93
N ALA A 352 -13.99 0.03 14.37
CA ALA A 352 -13.64 -1.28 13.80
C ALA A 352 -14.78 -2.29 13.94
N GLN A 353 -15.43 -2.36 15.10
CA GLN A 353 -16.60 -3.22 15.31
C GLN A 353 -17.74 -2.84 14.36
N LYS A 354 -18.05 -1.54 14.26
CA LYS A 354 -19.07 -1.01 13.35
C LYS A 354 -18.74 -1.35 11.90
N LEU A 355 -17.52 -1.11 11.42
CA LEU A 355 -17.14 -1.33 10.02
C LEU A 355 -17.11 -2.81 9.64
N THR A 356 -16.46 -3.65 10.45
CA THR A 356 -16.32 -5.08 10.16
C THR A 356 -17.66 -5.82 10.21
N SER A 357 -18.62 -5.40 11.04
CA SER A 357 -20.00 -5.93 11.00
C SER A 357 -20.79 -5.60 9.72
N ARG A 358 -20.22 -4.78 8.84
CA ARG A 358 -20.76 -4.42 7.53
C ARG A 358 -19.95 -5.03 6.38
N GLY A 359 -19.06 -5.98 6.66
CA GLY A 359 -18.16 -6.57 5.65
C GLY A 359 -16.96 -5.69 5.27
N ILE A 360 -16.81 -4.50 5.88
CA ILE A 360 -15.70 -3.59 5.58
C ILE A 360 -14.50 -3.95 6.45
N GLY A 361 -13.45 -4.49 5.84
CA GLY A 361 -12.20 -4.79 6.53
C GLY A 361 -11.49 -3.54 7.03
N VAL A 362 -10.70 -3.67 8.09
CA VAL A 362 -9.97 -2.54 8.69
C VAL A 362 -8.48 -2.83 8.84
N THR A 363 -7.67 -1.77 8.84
CA THR A 363 -6.28 -1.81 9.31
C THR A 363 -6.18 -1.01 10.61
N VAL A 364 -5.79 -1.64 11.71
CA VAL A 364 -5.62 -0.96 12.98
C VAL A 364 -4.21 -0.37 13.06
N THR A 365 -4.09 0.95 12.99
CA THR A 365 -2.80 1.68 13.02
C THR A 365 -2.56 2.37 14.35
N LEU A 366 -1.37 2.96 14.56
CA LEU A 366 -0.97 3.46 15.89
C LEU A 366 -0.95 2.34 16.93
N THR A 367 -0.69 1.11 16.48
CA THR A 367 -0.56 -0.06 17.34
C THR A 367 0.92 -0.24 17.68
N PHE A 368 1.22 -0.15 18.96
CA PHE A 368 2.59 -0.30 19.49
C PHE A 368 2.66 -1.33 20.61
N SER A 369 1.55 -1.98 20.96
CA SER A 369 1.44 -2.74 22.20
C SER A 369 0.48 -3.93 22.13
N LEU A 370 0.59 -4.81 23.14
CA LEU A 370 -0.33 -5.92 23.36
C LEU A 370 -1.70 -5.46 23.88
N PHE A 371 -1.74 -4.45 24.77
CA PHE A 371 -3.02 -3.91 25.30
C PHE A 371 -3.89 -3.29 24.20
N GLN A 372 -3.26 -2.84 23.10
CA GLN A 372 -3.92 -2.41 21.88
C GLN A 372 -4.27 -3.61 20.98
N SER A 373 -3.30 -4.47 20.67
CA SER A 373 -3.47 -5.53 19.66
C SER A 373 -4.52 -6.57 20.06
N ILE A 374 -4.58 -6.96 21.33
CA ILE A 374 -5.46 -8.04 21.82
C ILE A 374 -6.95 -7.68 21.70
N PRO A 375 -7.45 -6.54 22.22
CA PRO A 375 -8.86 -6.17 22.09
C PRO A 375 -9.31 -6.03 20.63
N PHE A 376 -8.46 -5.45 19.77
CA PHE A 376 -8.76 -5.37 18.34
C PHE A 376 -8.85 -6.76 17.72
N ALA A 377 -7.91 -7.67 17.97
CA ALA A 377 -7.96 -9.03 17.42
C ALA A 377 -9.28 -9.74 17.78
N GLN A 378 -9.76 -9.57 19.01
CA GLN A 378 -11.03 -10.14 19.47
C GLN A 378 -12.25 -9.57 18.74
N VAL A 379 -12.25 -8.26 18.44
CA VAL A 379 -13.31 -7.60 17.67
C VAL A 379 -13.27 -8.04 16.21
N LEU A 380 -12.08 -8.01 15.59
CA LEU A 380 -11.90 -8.31 14.17
C LEU A 380 -12.22 -9.77 13.82
N GLN A 381 -11.82 -10.72 14.67
CA GLN A 381 -12.12 -12.15 14.48
C GLN A 381 -13.63 -12.42 14.42
N LYS A 382 -14.45 -11.63 15.12
CA LYS A 382 -15.92 -11.76 15.16
C LYS A 382 -16.62 -11.02 14.02
N GLY A 383 -15.94 -10.14 13.30
CA GLY A 383 -16.53 -9.34 12.23
C GLY A 383 -16.82 -10.13 10.95
N ASP A 384 -17.57 -9.53 10.04
CA ASP A 384 -18.01 -10.10 8.76
C ASP A 384 -17.10 -9.70 7.58
N ALA A 385 -16.01 -8.97 7.84
CA ALA A 385 -15.01 -8.65 6.83
C ALA A 385 -14.22 -9.90 6.41
N LEU A 386 -13.83 -9.95 5.13
CA LEU A 386 -12.99 -11.03 4.60
C LEU A 386 -11.62 -11.07 5.27
N VAL A 387 -10.98 -9.91 5.42
CA VAL A 387 -9.66 -9.74 6.05
C VAL A 387 -9.63 -8.42 6.81
N SER A 388 -8.91 -8.39 7.93
CA SER A 388 -8.50 -7.18 8.63
C SER A 388 -7.06 -7.29 9.11
N TYR A 389 -6.44 -6.16 9.42
CA TYR A 389 -5.02 -6.08 9.73
C TYR A 389 -4.77 -5.34 11.05
N ILE A 390 -3.74 -5.74 11.79
CA ILE A 390 -3.22 -5.01 12.96
C ILE A 390 -1.80 -4.56 12.63
N ALA A 391 -1.63 -3.27 12.37
CA ALA A 391 -0.37 -2.67 11.94
C ALA A 391 0.51 -2.30 13.15
N ILE A 392 1.42 -3.20 13.54
CA ILE A 392 2.40 -2.97 14.60
C ILE A 392 3.54 -2.10 14.04
N MET A 393 3.71 -0.91 14.59
CA MET A 393 4.64 0.11 14.08
C MET A 393 6.00 0.04 14.78
N ASN A 394 6.77 -1.01 14.51
CA ASN A 394 8.00 -1.36 15.24
C ASN A 394 8.96 -0.19 15.43
N GLY A 395 9.38 0.48 14.36
CA GLY A 395 10.38 1.54 14.45
C GLY A 395 9.91 2.79 15.18
N ARG A 396 8.60 3.02 15.25
CA ARG A 396 7.99 4.11 16.03
C ARG A 396 7.80 3.74 17.50
N LEU A 397 7.95 2.47 17.88
CA LEU A 397 8.14 2.05 19.26
C LEU A 397 9.63 2.07 19.65
N ALA A 398 10.50 1.52 18.79
CA ALA A 398 11.92 1.32 19.08
C ALA A 398 12.67 2.61 19.42
N PHE A 399 12.40 3.71 18.70
CA PHE A 399 13.11 4.98 18.94
C PHE A 399 12.70 5.66 20.26
N PRO A 400 11.41 5.78 20.62
CA PRO A 400 11.03 6.25 21.95
C PRO A 400 11.62 5.41 23.09
N VAL A 401 11.67 4.08 22.95
CA VAL A 401 12.31 3.17 23.92
C VAL A 401 13.82 3.45 24.03
N ARG A 402 14.52 3.55 22.88
CA ARG A 402 15.94 3.93 22.81
C ARG A 402 16.21 5.24 23.54
N ASP A 403 15.41 6.25 23.25
CA ASP A 403 15.61 7.60 23.80
C ASP A 403 15.37 7.62 25.31
N GLU A 404 14.40 6.86 25.81
CA GLU A 404 14.16 6.69 27.25
C GLU A 404 15.32 5.96 27.94
N LEU A 405 15.78 4.84 27.40
CA LEU A 405 16.91 4.07 27.96
C LEU A 405 18.20 4.89 27.97
N LYS A 406 18.46 5.63 26.87
CA LYS A 406 19.60 6.54 26.77
C LYS A 406 19.52 7.67 27.80
N ALA A 407 18.34 8.28 27.98
CA ALA A 407 18.14 9.33 28.97
C ALA A 407 18.33 8.83 30.42
N LYS A 408 18.00 7.57 30.68
CA LYS A 408 18.24 6.89 31.97
C LYS A 408 19.69 6.42 32.17
N GLY A 409 20.56 6.57 31.16
CA GLY A 409 21.95 6.13 31.23
C GLY A 409 22.12 4.60 31.29
N ILE A 410 21.18 3.84 30.72
CA ILE A 410 21.24 2.38 30.71
C ILE A 410 22.26 1.90 29.66
N GLU A 411 23.33 1.25 30.12
CA GLU A 411 24.32 0.60 29.25
C GLU A 411 23.68 -0.48 28.37
N GLY A 412 24.08 -0.55 27.09
CA GLY A 412 23.46 -1.42 26.08
C GLY A 412 22.04 -1.02 25.64
N GLY A 413 21.50 0.08 26.16
CA GLY A 413 20.11 0.49 25.90
C GLY A 413 19.82 0.85 24.45
N VAL A 414 20.81 1.34 23.70
CA VAL A 414 20.63 1.71 22.28
C VAL A 414 20.55 0.48 21.39
N GLU A 415 21.37 -0.52 21.68
CA GLU A 415 21.45 -1.81 21.02
C GLU A 415 20.19 -2.63 21.31
N ALA A 416 19.82 -2.77 22.58
CA ALA A 416 18.62 -3.50 23.01
C ALA A 416 17.34 -2.90 22.42
N ALA A 417 17.26 -1.57 22.29
CA ALA A 417 16.09 -0.91 21.71
C ALA A 417 15.80 -1.30 20.24
N ARG A 418 16.79 -1.82 19.51
CA ARG A 418 16.61 -2.37 18.14
C ARG A 418 15.66 -3.58 18.13
N TRP A 419 15.58 -4.30 19.25
CA TRP A 419 14.68 -5.45 19.43
C TRP A 419 13.27 -5.10 19.92
N ALA A 420 13.04 -3.87 20.41
CA ALA A 420 11.78 -3.51 21.09
C ALA A 420 10.52 -3.84 20.26
N GLY A 421 10.51 -3.47 18.98
CA GLY A 421 9.41 -3.75 18.07
C GLY A 421 9.28 -5.24 17.73
N VAL A 422 10.42 -5.91 17.50
CA VAL A 422 10.48 -7.35 17.20
C VAL A 422 9.91 -8.18 18.33
N GLU A 423 10.30 -7.88 19.57
CA GLU A 423 9.85 -8.60 20.76
C GLU A 423 8.35 -8.40 21.00
N VAL A 424 7.84 -7.17 20.83
CA VAL A 424 6.39 -6.89 20.88
C VAL A 424 5.65 -7.65 19.77
N ALA A 425 6.18 -7.69 18.56
CA ALA A 425 5.57 -8.39 17.43
C ALA A 425 5.57 -9.92 17.63
N ARG A 426 6.67 -10.51 18.10
CA ARG A 426 6.77 -11.94 18.47
C ARG A 426 5.74 -12.30 19.52
N LYS A 427 5.69 -11.52 20.60
CA LYS A 427 4.70 -11.72 21.65
C LYS A 427 3.27 -11.54 21.15
N ALA A 428 2.99 -10.54 20.32
CA ALA A 428 1.68 -10.34 19.71
C ALA A 428 1.27 -11.54 18.84
N ALA A 429 2.16 -12.03 17.98
CA ALA A 429 1.90 -13.22 17.17
C ALA A 429 1.60 -14.45 18.04
N TYR A 430 2.38 -14.66 19.10
CA TYR A 430 2.11 -15.72 20.07
C TYR A 430 0.74 -15.57 20.74
N ARG A 431 0.42 -14.39 21.29
CA ARG A 431 -0.85 -14.14 22.00
C ARG A 431 -2.05 -14.30 21.06
N LEU A 432 -1.96 -13.81 19.83
CA LEU A 432 -3.08 -13.82 18.89
C LEU A 432 -3.31 -15.21 18.30
N TYR A 433 -2.26 -15.85 17.77
CA TYR A 433 -2.42 -17.04 16.93
C TYR A 433 -2.27 -18.36 17.68
N SER A 434 -1.60 -18.40 18.83
CA SER A 434 -1.47 -19.65 19.57
C SER A 434 -2.84 -20.16 20.03
N PRO A 435 -3.02 -21.49 20.11
CA PRO A 435 -4.24 -22.07 20.67
C PRO A 435 -4.51 -21.62 22.11
N ARG A 436 -5.79 -21.65 22.51
CA ARG A 436 -6.22 -21.16 23.84
C ARG A 436 -5.62 -21.98 24.99
N GLU A 437 -5.41 -23.27 24.77
CA GLU A 437 -4.75 -24.18 25.70
C GLU A 437 -3.27 -23.86 25.92
N LYS A 438 -2.61 -23.19 24.97
CA LYS A 438 -1.26 -22.62 25.13
C LYS A 438 -1.31 -21.16 25.63
N GLY A 439 -2.49 -20.73 26.06
CA GLY A 439 -2.76 -19.39 26.57
C GLY A 439 -3.11 -18.36 25.49
N GLY A 440 -3.02 -18.65 24.18
CA GLY A 440 -3.31 -17.69 23.11
C GLY A 440 -4.81 -17.44 22.87
N LEU A 441 -5.16 -16.74 21.79
CA LEU A 441 -6.55 -16.42 21.44
C LEU A 441 -7.15 -17.35 20.37
N GLY A 442 -6.32 -18.09 19.62
CA GLY A 442 -6.73 -18.90 18.48
C GLY A 442 -7.32 -18.07 17.33
N VAL A 443 -6.79 -16.86 17.11
CA VAL A 443 -7.18 -15.98 16.01
C VAL A 443 -6.75 -16.62 14.68
N ASP A 444 -7.62 -16.57 13.68
CA ASP A 444 -7.34 -17.06 12.34
C ASP A 444 -6.42 -16.07 11.60
N PRO A 445 -5.17 -16.44 11.28
CA PRO A 445 -4.21 -15.55 10.62
C PRO A 445 -4.61 -15.21 9.17
N ASP A 446 -5.53 -15.95 8.55
CA ASP A 446 -6.06 -15.58 7.22
C ASP A 446 -7.13 -14.49 7.33
N LYS A 447 -7.78 -14.35 8.49
CA LYS A 447 -8.84 -13.35 8.75
C LYS A 447 -8.32 -12.09 9.42
N VAL A 448 -7.43 -12.22 10.42
CA VAL A 448 -6.84 -11.09 11.15
C VAL A 448 -5.32 -11.18 11.06
N LYS A 449 -4.74 -10.34 10.21
CA LYS A 449 -3.32 -10.36 9.87
C LYS A 449 -2.54 -9.30 10.65
N ILE A 450 -1.58 -9.72 11.48
CA ILE A 450 -0.53 -8.81 11.96
C ILE A 450 0.25 -8.32 10.74
N MET A 451 0.44 -7.00 10.66
CA MET A 451 1.26 -6.31 9.68
C MET A 451 2.39 -5.57 10.40
N ILE A 452 3.65 -5.85 10.07
CA ILE A 452 4.79 -5.05 10.54
C ILE A 452 4.91 -3.80 9.66
N ALA A 453 5.01 -2.64 10.30
CA ALA A 453 5.09 -1.34 9.65
C ALA A 453 6.14 -0.44 10.32
N SER A 454 6.51 0.64 9.63
CA SER A 454 7.50 1.61 10.10
C SER A 454 8.85 0.98 10.46
N LEU A 455 9.44 0.27 9.51
CA LEU A 455 10.71 -0.45 9.67
C LEU A 455 11.88 0.52 9.92
N ARG A 456 12.97 0.02 10.52
CA ARG A 456 14.24 0.76 10.68
C ARG A 456 15.41 -0.02 10.09
N ILE A 457 16.40 0.75 9.64
CA ILE A 457 17.68 0.24 9.17
C ILE A 457 18.69 0.47 10.29
N TYR A 458 19.29 -0.61 10.80
CA TYR A 458 20.37 -0.56 11.78
C TYR A 458 21.65 -1.07 11.11
N GLU A 459 22.37 -0.14 10.48
CA GLU A 459 23.53 -0.48 9.63
C GLU A 459 23.12 -1.44 8.52
N ASP A 460 23.67 -2.66 8.48
CA ASP A 460 23.25 -3.70 7.51
C ASP A 460 22.08 -4.57 8.00
N TRP A 461 21.68 -4.45 9.27
CA TRP A 461 20.65 -5.29 9.88
C TRP A 461 19.28 -4.61 9.89
N ILE A 462 18.27 -5.29 9.36
CA ILE A 462 16.87 -4.83 9.31
C ILE A 462 16.00 -5.90 9.99
N PRO A 463 15.97 -5.92 11.33
CA PRO A 463 15.34 -6.99 12.10
C PRO A 463 13.83 -7.04 11.93
N ASP A 464 13.20 -5.90 11.62
CA ASP A 464 11.78 -5.84 11.30
C ASP A 464 11.39 -6.69 10.07
N ILE A 465 12.38 -7.10 9.27
CA ILE A 465 12.24 -8.09 8.19
C ILE A 465 12.88 -9.42 8.61
N SER A 466 14.19 -9.42 8.90
CA SER A 466 14.96 -10.67 9.05
C SER A 466 14.54 -11.54 10.24
N GLU A 467 14.01 -10.92 11.31
CA GLU A 467 13.61 -11.62 12.55
C GLU A 467 12.13 -11.96 12.61
N LEU A 468 11.35 -11.52 11.61
CA LEU A 468 9.88 -11.56 11.62
C LEU A 468 9.28 -12.29 10.41
N TRP A 469 10.10 -12.99 9.62
CA TRP A 469 9.60 -14.00 8.69
C TRP A 469 8.71 -15.02 9.43
N GLY A 470 7.49 -15.21 8.93
CA GLY A 470 6.40 -15.94 9.60
C GLY A 470 5.24 -15.03 10.02
N ILE A 471 5.44 -13.71 10.19
CA ILE A 471 4.32 -12.77 10.36
C ILE A 471 3.50 -12.71 9.07
N PRO A 472 2.15 -12.59 9.10
CA PRO A 472 1.36 -12.62 7.87
C PRO A 472 1.66 -11.51 6.84
N LEU A 473 2.08 -10.31 7.26
CA LEU A 473 2.40 -9.21 6.34
C LEU A 473 3.52 -8.31 6.87
N ILE A 474 4.43 -7.90 5.99
CA ILE A 474 5.40 -6.83 6.26
C ILE A 474 5.26 -5.76 5.17
N THR A 475 4.96 -4.52 5.55
CA THR A 475 4.90 -3.39 4.61
C THR A 475 6.20 -2.59 4.65
N ILE A 476 6.82 -2.39 3.48
CA ILE A 476 8.22 -2.00 3.37
C ILE A 476 8.32 -0.69 2.58
N PHE A 477 8.97 0.33 3.16
CA PHE A 477 9.26 1.57 2.44
C PHE A 477 10.33 1.34 1.34
N PRO A 478 10.30 2.08 0.23
CA PRO A 478 11.25 1.88 -0.87
C PRO A 478 12.73 2.01 -0.46
N ASN A 479 13.07 2.94 0.44
CA ASN A 479 14.44 3.07 0.95
C ASN A 479 14.87 1.87 1.82
N VAL A 480 13.96 1.31 2.61
CA VAL A 480 14.21 0.08 3.40
C VAL A 480 14.37 -1.12 2.48
N ARG A 481 13.53 -1.25 1.45
CA ARG A 481 13.69 -2.27 0.41
C ARG A 481 15.07 -2.18 -0.25
N ARG A 482 15.47 -0.99 -0.71
CA ARG A 482 16.78 -0.78 -1.35
C ARG A 482 17.93 -1.18 -0.42
N ALA A 483 17.87 -0.81 0.86
CA ALA A 483 18.87 -1.21 1.84
C ALA A 483 18.89 -2.74 2.07
N TYR A 484 17.71 -3.37 2.13
CA TYR A 484 17.60 -4.82 2.30
C TYR A 484 18.14 -5.57 1.07
N ASP A 485 17.92 -5.06 -0.14
CA ASP A 485 18.36 -5.62 -1.41
C ASP A 485 19.81 -5.27 -1.79
N ALA A 486 20.54 -4.52 -0.95
CA ALA A 486 21.90 -4.06 -1.25
C ALA A 486 22.90 -5.22 -1.50
N HIS A 487 22.72 -6.34 -0.80
CA HIS A 487 23.52 -7.55 -0.93
C HIS A 487 22.63 -8.79 -0.75
N PRO A 488 23.03 -9.99 -1.24
CA PRO A 488 22.27 -11.22 -1.02
C PRO A 488 22.12 -11.55 0.47
N ARG A 489 20.92 -11.98 0.89
CA ARG A 489 20.61 -12.38 2.27
C ARG A 489 19.94 -13.75 2.32
N PRO A 490 20.23 -14.59 3.32
CA PRO A 490 19.50 -15.83 3.52
C PRO A 490 18.06 -15.53 3.96
N LEU A 491 17.11 -16.31 3.43
CA LEU A 491 15.74 -16.35 3.94
C LEU A 491 15.69 -17.39 5.07
N VAL A 492 15.17 -16.99 6.24
CA VAL A 492 14.94 -17.87 7.39
C VAL A 492 13.43 -17.92 7.64
N PRO A 493 12.67 -18.84 7.02
CA PRO A 493 11.21 -18.83 7.05
C PRO A 493 10.59 -18.87 8.46
N ASP A 494 11.29 -19.51 9.40
CA ASP A 494 10.86 -19.67 10.80
C ASP A 494 11.43 -18.61 11.76
N ALA A 495 11.94 -17.47 11.27
CA ALA A 495 12.59 -16.46 12.11
C ALA A 495 11.67 -15.92 13.24
N LEU A 496 10.36 -15.91 13.03
CA LEU A 496 9.36 -15.54 14.05
C LEU A 496 9.41 -16.45 15.28
N GLN A 497 9.81 -17.72 15.14
CA GLN A 497 9.96 -18.67 16.25
C GLN A 497 11.26 -18.43 17.05
N GLY A 498 12.15 -17.58 16.55
CA GLY A 498 13.36 -17.17 17.25
C GLY A 498 13.07 -16.44 18.55
N LYS A 499 14.12 -16.27 19.37
CA LYS A 499 14.04 -15.61 20.67
C LYS A 499 14.84 -14.32 20.64
N THR A 500 14.29 -13.26 21.24
CA THR A 500 15.06 -12.05 21.55
C THR A 500 16.07 -12.39 22.65
N PRO A 501 17.34 -11.94 22.59
CA PRO A 501 18.31 -12.25 23.63
C PRO A 501 17.81 -11.81 25.01
N ASP A 502 18.00 -12.66 26.02
CA ASP A 502 17.47 -12.40 27.37
C ASP A 502 18.02 -11.11 27.97
N GLU A 503 19.31 -10.84 27.78
CA GLU A 503 19.98 -9.61 28.22
C GLU A 503 19.33 -8.35 27.60
N ASP A 504 18.98 -8.41 26.31
CA ASP A 504 18.29 -7.31 25.62
C ASP A 504 16.88 -7.11 26.20
N VAL A 505 16.14 -8.20 26.48
CA VAL A 505 14.81 -8.11 27.10
C VAL A 505 14.92 -7.51 28.52
N GLU A 506 15.89 -7.93 29.32
CA GLU A 506 16.14 -7.37 30.66
C GLU A 506 16.46 -5.87 30.61
N ILE A 507 17.24 -5.42 29.62
CA ILE A 507 17.53 -4.00 29.39
C ILE A 507 16.25 -3.26 28.97
N LEU A 508 15.49 -3.81 28.02
CA LEU A 508 14.23 -3.25 27.53
C LEU A 508 13.21 -3.06 28.66
N LEU A 509 13.14 -3.98 29.61
CA LEU A 509 12.23 -3.89 30.77
C LEU A 509 12.54 -2.71 31.71
N LYS A 510 13.67 -2.01 31.54
CA LYS A 510 13.99 -0.75 32.25
C LYS A 510 13.32 0.49 31.60
N SER A 511 12.72 0.33 30.42
CA SER A 511 11.91 1.36 29.74
C SER A 511 10.44 1.24 30.14
N GLU A 512 9.84 2.34 30.61
CA GLU A 512 8.40 2.37 30.91
C GLU A 512 7.57 2.26 29.64
N ILE A 513 8.06 2.85 28.55
CA ILE A 513 7.41 2.75 27.24
C ILE A 513 7.37 1.29 26.78
N PHE A 514 8.48 0.55 26.92
CA PHE A 514 8.52 -0.86 26.56
C PHE A 514 7.66 -1.71 27.49
N ARG A 515 7.70 -1.49 28.81
CA ARG A 515 6.82 -2.19 29.77
C ARG A 515 5.34 -2.02 29.40
N GLN A 516 4.90 -0.80 29.09
CA GLN A 516 3.54 -0.52 28.64
C GLN A 516 3.21 -1.21 27.30
N ALA A 517 4.17 -1.32 26.39
CA ALA A 517 3.99 -1.98 25.12
C ALA A 517 3.88 -3.51 25.23
N TRP A 518 4.74 -4.10 26.06
CA TRP A 518 5.01 -5.53 26.12
C TRP A 518 4.13 -6.27 27.13
N TRP A 519 3.77 -5.64 28.25
CA TRP A 519 3.12 -6.32 29.37
C TRP A 519 1.68 -6.77 29.07
N VAL A 520 1.32 -7.95 29.57
CA VAL A 520 -0.06 -8.46 29.66
C VAL A 520 -0.31 -9.05 31.05
N PRO A 521 -1.57 -9.19 31.50
CA PRO A 521 -1.87 -9.72 32.84
C PRO A 521 -1.21 -11.06 33.17
N GLU A 522 -1.02 -11.91 32.17
CA GLU A 522 -0.38 -13.23 32.30
C GLU A 522 1.10 -13.15 32.72
N ASN A 523 1.75 -11.98 32.60
CA ASN A 523 3.11 -11.78 33.10
C ASN A 523 3.19 -11.48 34.60
N GLY A 524 2.05 -11.33 35.29
CA GLY A 524 2.04 -10.97 36.71
C GLY A 524 2.74 -9.63 36.96
N SER A 525 3.70 -9.60 37.89
CA SER A 525 4.48 -8.41 38.22
C SER A 525 5.64 -8.13 37.25
N MET A 526 6.08 -9.13 36.48
CA MET A 526 7.24 -9.01 35.59
C MET A 526 6.97 -8.00 34.49
N GLY A 527 7.73 -6.91 34.46
CA GLY A 527 7.60 -5.89 33.42
C GLY A 527 6.29 -5.09 33.49
N LYS A 528 5.56 -5.14 34.60
CA LYS A 528 4.32 -4.37 34.77
C LYS A 528 4.63 -2.86 34.72
N PRO A 529 3.95 -2.06 33.89
CA PRO A 529 4.09 -0.60 33.89
C PRO A 529 3.54 0.01 35.18
N GLU A 530 3.93 1.25 35.49
CA GLU A 530 3.48 1.98 36.68
C GLU A 530 1.97 2.21 36.66
N ARG A 531 1.45 2.59 35.49
CA ARG A 531 0.02 2.66 35.19
C ARG A 531 -0.26 1.79 33.96
N VAL A 532 -1.05 0.75 34.13
CA VAL A 532 -1.50 -0.08 33.01
C VAL A 532 -2.56 0.67 32.21
N LEU A 533 -2.22 1.06 30.97
CA LEU A 533 -3.22 1.59 30.03
C LEU A 533 -4.06 0.48 29.40
N THR A 534 -5.34 0.79 29.20
CA THR A 534 -6.32 -0.05 28.49
C THR A 534 -6.97 0.72 27.35
N LEU A 535 -7.79 0.06 26.54
CA LEU A 535 -8.66 0.73 25.56
C LEU A 535 -10.05 1.06 26.14
N ASP A 536 -10.19 1.12 27.46
CA ASP A 536 -11.42 1.58 28.10
C ASP A 536 -11.58 3.10 27.98
N LYS A 537 -12.83 3.58 28.06
CA LYS A 537 -13.15 5.01 27.90
C LYS A 537 -12.36 5.92 28.86
N GLN A 538 -12.14 5.45 30.09
CA GLN A 538 -11.40 6.18 31.12
C GLN A 538 -9.90 6.40 30.80
N ASP A 539 -9.32 5.56 29.93
CA ASP A 539 -7.91 5.66 29.53
C ASP A 539 -7.73 6.35 28.17
N ALA A 540 -8.80 6.77 27.49
CA ALA A 540 -8.74 7.29 26.12
C ALA A 540 -7.74 8.46 25.96
N GLU A 541 -7.73 9.42 26.89
CA GLU A 541 -6.78 10.53 26.89
C GLU A 541 -5.35 10.07 27.18
N ALA A 542 -5.18 9.14 28.12
CA ALA A 542 -3.87 8.61 28.49
C ALA A 542 -3.24 7.79 27.35
N VAL A 543 -4.04 7.05 26.59
CA VAL A 543 -3.59 6.35 25.37
C VAL A 543 -3.19 7.35 24.29
N ALA A 544 -3.96 8.43 24.09
CA ALA A 544 -3.61 9.47 23.12
C ALA A 544 -2.33 10.24 23.51
N ALA A 545 -2.09 10.41 24.81
CA ALA A 545 -0.91 11.04 25.37
C ALA A 545 0.31 10.09 25.48
N TRP A 546 0.12 8.78 25.32
CA TRP A 546 1.23 7.84 25.35
C TRP A 546 2.20 8.13 24.19
N LYS A 547 3.48 8.34 24.52
CA LYS A 547 4.46 8.98 23.63
C LYS A 547 4.48 8.44 22.19
N PRO A 548 4.55 7.12 21.91
CA PRO A 548 4.52 6.60 20.54
C PRO A 548 3.23 6.97 19.78
N VAL A 549 2.08 6.97 20.46
CA VAL A 549 0.78 7.37 19.89
C VAL A 549 0.75 8.86 19.61
N GLN A 550 1.10 9.69 20.61
CA GLN A 550 1.05 11.14 20.51
C GLN A 550 1.92 11.67 19.37
N GLU A 551 3.19 11.25 19.29
CA GLU A 551 4.13 11.72 18.27
C GLU A 551 3.65 11.35 16.86
N THR A 552 3.17 10.12 16.69
CA THR A 552 2.72 9.63 15.38
C THR A 552 1.41 10.29 14.96
N LEU A 553 0.45 10.43 15.87
CA LEU A 553 -0.84 11.07 15.61
C LEU A 553 -0.64 12.55 15.27
N THR A 554 0.23 13.25 16.00
CA THR A 554 0.57 14.66 15.73
C THR A 554 1.10 14.85 14.32
N GLN A 555 2.02 13.98 13.88
CA GLN A 555 2.54 14.03 12.51
C GLN A 555 1.44 13.79 11.46
N PHE A 556 0.57 12.80 11.67
CA PHE A 556 -0.51 12.50 10.74
C PHE A 556 -1.52 13.65 10.64
N ILE A 557 -1.88 14.27 11.77
CA ILE A 557 -2.75 15.44 11.80
C ILE A 557 -2.09 16.63 11.08
N GLY A 558 -0.80 16.89 11.33
CA GLY A 558 -0.06 17.97 10.68
C GLY A 558 -0.06 17.85 9.15
N MET A 559 0.26 16.67 8.61
CA MET A 559 0.22 16.45 7.15
C MET A 559 -1.19 16.57 6.57
N TYR A 560 -2.21 16.12 7.31
CA TYR A 560 -3.60 16.29 6.88
C TYR A 560 -4.01 17.77 6.83
N GLN A 561 -3.55 18.58 7.78
CA GLN A 561 -3.78 20.03 7.79
C GLN A 561 -3.09 20.72 6.62
N GLU A 562 -1.86 20.33 6.27
CA GLU A 562 -1.17 20.86 5.09
C GLU A 562 -1.95 20.57 3.80
N MET A 563 -2.39 19.32 3.60
CA MET A 563 -3.25 18.96 2.46
C MET A 563 -4.56 19.75 2.44
N SER A 564 -5.18 19.94 3.61
CA SER A 564 -6.41 20.74 3.76
C SER A 564 -6.19 22.19 3.32
N GLN A 565 -5.03 22.77 3.66
CA GLN A 565 -4.65 24.11 3.24
C GLN A 565 -4.43 24.20 1.73
N MET A 566 -3.73 23.22 1.14
CA MET A 566 -3.57 23.14 -0.32
C MET A 566 -4.93 23.11 -1.04
N VAL A 567 -5.85 22.27 -0.58
CA VAL A 567 -7.22 22.19 -1.12
C VAL A 567 -7.93 23.53 -0.99
N ARG A 568 -7.83 24.20 0.17
CA ARG A 568 -8.42 25.53 0.39
C ARG A 568 -7.89 26.56 -0.60
N ASP A 569 -6.60 26.54 -0.89
CA ASP A 569 -6.00 27.47 -1.84
C ASP A 569 -6.40 27.17 -3.29
N ARG A 570 -6.53 25.89 -3.67
CA ARG A 570 -7.15 25.50 -4.96
C ARG A 570 -8.59 25.99 -5.07
N MET A 571 -9.41 25.81 -4.02
CA MET A 571 -10.78 26.30 -3.97
C MET A 571 -10.86 27.82 -4.18
N ARG A 572 -9.97 28.60 -3.54
CA ARG A 572 -9.88 30.06 -3.74
C ARG A 572 -9.54 30.44 -5.19
N GLY A 573 -8.56 29.76 -5.79
CA GLY A 573 -8.18 29.99 -7.19
C GLY A 573 -9.35 29.75 -8.15
N LEU A 574 -10.08 28.64 -7.95
CA LEU A 574 -11.23 28.26 -8.79
C LEU A 574 -12.45 29.18 -8.59
N ALA A 575 -12.66 29.74 -7.40
CA ALA A 575 -13.72 30.70 -7.15
C ALA A 575 -13.46 32.04 -7.87
N LYS A 576 -12.20 32.50 -7.89
CA LYS A 576 -11.79 33.76 -8.54
C LYS A 576 -11.76 33.67 -10.07
N GLY A 577 -11.45 32.50 -10.64
CA GLY A 577 -11.28 32.32 -12.09
C GLY A 577 -12.58 32.33 -12.92
N SER A 578 -12.99 33.51 -13.40
CA SER A 578 -13.57 33.78 -14.74
C SER A 578 -13.39 35.27 -15.08
N SER A 579 -12.15 35.72 -15.27
CA SER A 579 -11.86 37.05 -15.84
C SER A 579 -10.50 37.19 -16.53
N GLU A 580 -9.75 36.10 -16.73
CA GLU A 580 -8.43 36.14 -17.42
C GLU A 580 -8.37 35.06 -18.52
N GLY A 581 -9.30 35.17 -19.48
CA GLY A 581 -9.39 34.30 -20.66
C GLY A 581 -9.97 34.99 -21.89
N LYS A 582 -9.92 36.33 -21.91
CA LYS A 582 -10.00 37.14 -23.12
C LYS A 582 -8.75 38.01 -23.09
N GLU A 583 -7.94 37.92 -24.15
CA GLU A 583 -6.59 38.48 -24.30
C GLU A 583 -5.44 37.62 -23.73
N ARG A 584 -5.04 36.58 -24.46
CA ARG A 584 -3.93 36.65 -25.45
C ARG A 584 -3.76 35.33 -26.17
#